data_AF-A0A0F8QQK7-F1
#
_entry.id   AF-A0A0F8QQK7-F1
#
_cell.length_a   1.000
_cell.length_b   1.000
_cell.length_c   1.000
_cell.angle_alpha   90.00
_cell.angle_beta   90.00
_cell.angle_gamma   90.00
#
_symmetry.space_group_name_H-M   'P 1'
#
loop_
_entity.id
_entity.type
_entity.pdbx_description
1 polymer ?
#
loop_
_entity_poly.entity_id
_entity_poly.type
_entity_poly.pdbx_seq_one_letter_code
_entity_poly.pdbx_strand_id
1 'polypeptide(L)'
;MLKITPYLGILVLIVSIGGLWYPPLGYFMLLIFAAIFLISPFRGRWFCGNLCPRGSLADFWISKISSKKKIPGILRSLWVRIPIFLLMMGVMGYRISSVIGTLNAFEKIGMIFVTICLVTTAIAVLLGSYLSPRTWCSFCPMGTAQNLLGGKRYQLQLEKDKCISCKKCEKVCPMQLKVCQIETKPDCIKCGRCVSVCPKDALKF
;
A
#
# COMPACT_ATOMS: atom_id res chain seq x y z
N MET A 1 -4.86 14.07 10.55
CA MET A 1 -4.36 13.07 9.57
C MET A 1 -4.33 13.69 8.20
N LEU A 2 -3.27 13.45 7.40
CA LEU A 2 -3.22 13.93 6.02
C LEU A 2 -4.37 13.32 5.23
N LYS A 3 -5.20 14.15 4.61
CA LYS A 3 -6.13 13.70 3.60
C LYS A 3 -5.30 13.22 2.42
N ILE A 4 -5.41 11.94 2.04
CA ILE A 4 -4.87 11.45 0.77
C ILE A 4 -5.40 12.38 -0.31
N THR A 5 -4.50 13.06 -1.03
CA THR A 5 -4.86 13.95 -2.12
C THR A 5 -4.99 13.16 -3.43
N PRO A 6 -5.97 13.50 -4.29
CA PRO A 6 -6.19 12.81 -5.57
C PRO A 6 -4.99 12.96 -6.53
N TYR A 7 -4.21 14.03 -6.39
CA TYR A 7 -3.01 14.31 -7.19
C TYR A 7 -1.95 13.21 -7.12
N LEU A 8 -1.80 12.55 -5.97
CA LEU A 8 -0.89 11.42 -5.81
C LEU A 8 -1.28 10.25 -6.72
N GLY A 9 -2.57 10.02 -6.99
CA GLY A 9 -3.01 8.96 -7.90
C GLY A 9 -2.59 9.22 -9.35
N ILE A 10 -2.69 10.48 -9.78
CA ILE A 10 -2.30 10.93 -11.14
C ILE A 10 -0.80 10.74 -11.35
N LEU A 11 0.02 10.99 -10.32
CA LEU A 11 1.46 10.79 -10.37
C LEU A 11 1.86 9.36 -10.74
N VAL A 12 1.14 8.33 -10.25
CA VAL A 12 1.43 6.93 -10.65
C VAL A 12 1.17 6.71 -12.13
N LEU A 13 0.08 7.28 -12.65
CA LEU A 13 -0.28 7.13 -14.06
C LEU A 13 0.75 7.83 -14.96
N ILE A 14 1.19 9.03 -14.58
CA ILE A 14 2.24 9.77 -15.29
C ILE A 14 3.55 8.96 -15.29
N VAL A 15 3.99 8.45 -14.14
CA VAL A 15 5.22 7.66 -14.06
C VAL A 15 5.10 6.34 -14.82
N SER A 16 3.93 5.69 -14.80
CA SER A 16 3.72 4.40 -15.47
C SER A 16 3.63 4.54 -16.99
N ILE A 17 2.94 5.57 -17.50
CA ILE A 17 2.71 5.77 -18.94
C ILE A 17 3.84 6.61 -19.54
N GLY A 18 4.20 7.72 -18.89
CA GLY A 18 5.30 8.59 -19.33
C GLY A 18 6.67 7.93 -19.18
N GLY A 19 6.84 7.02 -18.22
CA GLY A 19 8.08 6.25 -18.06
C GLY A 19 8.39 5.31 -19.22
N LEU A 20 7.40 4.95 -20.05
CA LEU A 20 7.62 4.14 -21.27
C LEU A 20 8.39 4.92 -22.33
N TRP A 21 8.20 6.24 -22.37
CA TRP A 21 8.86 7.15 -23.31
C TRP A 21 10.13 7.76 -22.71
N TYR A 22 10.15 7.93 -21.39
CA TYR A 22 11.27 8.51 -20.64
C TYR A 22 11.67 7.60 -19.46
N PRO A 23 12.52 6.59 -19.71
CA PRO A 23 13.00 5.65 -18.69
C PRO A 23 13.55 6.26 -17.39
N PRO A 24 14.22 7.44 -17.40
CA PRO A 24 14.74 8.06 -16.18
C PRO A 24 13.67 8.42 -15.14
N LEU A 25 12.39 8.55 -15.53
CA LEU A 25 11.29 8.75 -14.57
C LEU A 25 11.15 7.59 -13.57
N GLY A 26 11.61 6.39 -13.92
CA GLY A 26 11.62 5.23 -13.02
C GLY A 26 12.41 5.48 -11.72
N TYR A 27 13.45 6.33 -11.75
CA TYR A 27 14.26 6.66 -10.58
C TYR A 27 13.49 7.44 -9.51
N PHE A 28 12.42 8.16 -9.89
CA PHE A 28 11.53 8.80 -8.92
C PHE A 28 10.91 7.77 -7.94
N MET A 29 10.75 6.51 -8.38
CA MET A 29 10.24 5.45 -7.53
C MET A 29 11.24 5.07 -6.42
N LEU A 30 12.55 5.21 -6.64
CA LEU A 30 13.56 4.98 -5.60
C LEU A 30 13.44 6.00 -4.47
N LEU A 31 13.11 7.26 -4.77
CA LEU A 31 12.85 8.27 -3.75
C LEU A 31 11.63 7.89 -2.90
N ILE A 32 10.57 7.38 -3.52
CA ILE A 32 9.38 6.89 -2.80
C ILE A 32 9.76 5.70 -1.91
N PHE A 33 10.55 4.76 -2.41
CA PHE A 33 11.01 3.61 -1.64
C PHE A 33 11.88 4.04 -0.46
N ALA A 34 12.83 4.96 -0.68
CA ALA A 34 13.65 5.52 0.40
C ALA A 34 12.76 6.17 1.48
N ALA A 35 11.77 6.98 1.09
CA ALA A 35 10.83 7.57 2.04
C ALA A 35 10.04 6.51 2.84
N ILE A 36 9.63 5.42 2.18
CA ILE A 36 8.97 4.29 2.84
C ILE A 36 9.89 3.67 3.90
N PHE A 37 11.14 3.37 3.55
CA PHE A 37 12.10 2.74 4.45
C PHE A 37 12.50 3.66 5.62
N LEU A 38 12.59 4.98 5.40
CA LEU A 38 12.89 5.96 6.44
C LEU A 38 11.73 6.14 7.44
N ILE A 39 10.49 6.17 6.95
CA ILE A 39 9.30 6.41 7.81
C ILE A 39 8.85 5.13 8.53
N SER A 40 9.10 3.96 7.94
CA SER A 40 8.58 2.68 8.45
C SER A 40 9.03 2.34 9.88
N PRO A 41 10.28 2.55 10.31
CA PRO A 41 10.71 2.26 11.69
C PRO A 41 9.94 3.06 12.74
N PHE A 42 9.48 4.27 12.41
CA PHE A 42 8.79 5.16 13.35
C PHE A 42 7.27 5.01 13.28
N ARG A 43 6.70 5.02 12.07
CA ARG A 43 5.24 5.00 11.86
C ARG A 43 4.74 3.79 11.08
N GLY A 44 5.53 2.74 10.92
CA GLY A 44 5.14 1.49 10.24
C GLY A 44 4.50 1.73 8.88
N ARG A 45 3.36 1.08 8.61
CA ARG A 45 2.62 1.20 7.34
C ARG A 45 1.87 2.52 7.11
N TRP A 46 2.19 3.60 7.84
CA TRP A 46 1.52 4.89 7.72
C TRP A 46 1.62 5.49 6.30
N PHE A 47 2.74 5.28 5.61
CA PHE A 47 2.93 5.74 4.22
C PHE A 47 1.86 5.18 3.26
N CYS A 48 1.55 3.88 3.37
CA CYS A 48 0.52 3.20 2.57
C CYS A 48 -0.87 3.86 2.65
N GLY A 49 -1.19 4.45 3.81
CA GLY A 49 -2.49 5.06 4.11
C GLY A 49 -2.56 6.57 3.97
N ASN A 50 -1.45 7.27 3.73
CA ASN A 50 -1.43 8.74 3.70
C ASN A 50 -0.72 9.31 2.46
N LEU A 51 0.39 8.70 2.00
CA LEU A 51 1.22 9.24 0.91
C LEU A 51 1.34 8.32 -0.31
N CYS A 52 0.97 7.04 -0.18
CA CYS A 52 1.16 6.08 -1.27
C CYS A 52 0.35 6.48 -2.51
N PRO A 53 1.03 6.76 -3.65
CA PRO A 53 0.34 7.28 -4.82
C PRO A 53 -0.55 6.20 -5.48
N ARG A 54 -0.16 4.92 -5.44
CA ARG A 54 -1.02 3.80 -5.85
C ARG A 54 -2.25 3.65 -4.96
N GLY A 55 -2.08 3.93 -3.67
CA GLY A 55 -3.18 3.93 -2.72
C GLY A 55 -4.22 5.02 -2.99
N SER A 56 -3.76 6.20 -3.38
CA SER A 56 -4.63 7.30 -3.80
C SER A 56 -5.43 6.93 -5.05
N LEU A 57 -4.76 6.37 -6.07
CA LEU A 57 -5.42 5.88 -7.29
C LEU A 57 -6.55 4.90 -6.95
N ALA A 58 -6.29 3.96 -6.04
CA ALA A 58 -7.28 2.99 -5.60
C ALA A 58 -8.48 3.63 -4.89
N ASP A 59 -8.24 4.55 -3.95
CA ASP A 59 -9.34 5.14 -3.18
C ASP A 59 -10.21 6.12 -3.97
N PHE A 60 -9.69 6.83 -4.96
CA PHE A 60 -10.45 7.84 -5.71
C PHE A 60 -11.05 7.32 -7.01
N TRP A 61 -10.28 6.54 -7.77
CA TRP A 61 -10.69 6.06 -9.09
C TRP A 61 -11.32 4.67 -8.98
N ILE A 62 -10.60 3.73 -8.37
CA ILE A 62 -11.07 2.33 -8.32
C ILE A 62 -12.28 2.19 -7.39
N SER A 63 -12.39 2.97 -6.32
CA SER A 63 -13.54 2.92 -5.41
C SER A 63 -14.89 3.19 -6.07
N LYS A 64 -14.92 3.91 -7.20
CA LYS A 64 -16.13 4.19 -7.99
C LYS A 64 -16.59 2.99 -8.81
N ILE A 65 -15.64 2.19 -9.31
CA ILE A 65 -15.92 1.02 -10.17
C ILE A 65 -15.90 -0.32 -9.40
N SER A 66 -15.39 -0.32 -8.17
CA SER A 66 -15.18 -1.54 -7.40
C SER A 66 -16.48 -2.19 -6.93
N SER A 67 -16.54 -3.52 -7.03
CA SER A 67 -17.63 -4.35 -6.50
C SER A 67 -17.68 -4.39 -4.96
N LYS A 68 -16.72 -3.78 -4.25
CA LYS A 68 -16.63 -3.67 -2.78
C LYS A 68 -16.77 -5.03 -2.05
N LYS A 69 -16.36 -6.13 -2.68
CA LYS A 69 -16.39 -7.47 -2.09
C LYS A 69 -15.37 -7.57 -0.94
N LYS A 70 -15.56 -8.57 -0.07
CA LYS A 70 -14.65 -8.82 1.05
C LYS A 70 -13.30 -9.31 0.52
N ILE A 71 -12.21 -8.78 1.09
CA ILE A 71 -10.85 -9.25 0.80
C ILE A 71 -10.71 -10.63 1.47
N PRO A 72 -10.40 -11.70 0.72
CA PRO A 72 -10.25 -13.03 1.30
C PRO A 72 -9.09 -13.05 2.31
N GLY A 73 -9.30 -13.72 3.45
CA GLY A 73 -8.31 -13.79 4.53
C GLY A 73 -6.99 -14.42 4.11
N ILE A 74 -7.03 -15.31 3.11
CA ILE A 74 -5.84 -15.97 2.54
C ILE A 74 -4.82 -14.95 2.01
N LEU A 75 -5.27 -13.87 1.35
CA LEU A 75 -4.41 -12.82 0.79
C LEU A 75 -3.74 -11.94 1.85
N ARG A 76 -4.13 -12.06 3.12
CA ARG A 76 -3.51 -11.37 4.25
C ARG A 76 -2.53 -12.25 5.00
N SER A 77 -2.61 -13.56 4.82
CA SER A 77 -1.74 -14.51 5.51
C SER A 77 -0.28 -14.27 5.13
N LEU A 78 0.61 -14.34 6.13
CA LEU A 78 2.05 -14.27 5.92
C LEU A 78 2.53 -15.36 4.96
N TRP A 79 1.86 -16.52 4.96
CA TRP A 79 2.13 -17.63 4.04
C TRP A 79 1.96 -17.28 2.57
N VAL A 80 1.03 -16.39 2.21
CA VAL A 80 0.85 -15.93 0.82
C VAL A 80 1.73 -14.70 0.56
N ARG A 81 1.89 -13.85 1.56
CA ARG A 81 2.61 -12.58 1.44
C ARG A 81 4.13 -12.76 1.27
N ILE A 82 4.74 -13.67 2.02
CA ILE A 82 6.19 -13.94 1.98
C ILE A 82 6.64 -14.50 0.61
N PRO A 83 6.02 -15.53 0.02
CA PRO A 83 6.46 -16.03 -1.28
C PRO A 83 6.25 -15.00 -2.39
N ILE A 84 5.16 -14.20 -2.36
CA ILE A 84 4.98 -13.10 -3.31
C ILE A 84 6.06 -12.03 -3.14
N PHE A 85 6.42 -11.69 -1.91
CA PHE A 85 7.51 -10.76 -1.63
C PHE A 85 8.84 -11.28 -2.18
N LEU A 86 9.20 -12.53 -1.88
CA LEU A 86 10.43 -13.15 -2.36
C LEU A 86 10.46 -13.27 -3.89
N LEU A 87 9.34 -13.63 -4.52
CA LEU A 87 9.24 -13.73 -5.97
C LEU A 87 9.41 -12.36 -6.63
N MET A 88 8.72 -11.32 -6.16
CA MET A 88 8.85 -9.98 -6.74
C MET A 88 10.24 -9.37 -6.53
N MET A 89 10.82 -9.53 -5.33
CA MET A 89 12.18 -9.06 -5.04
C MET A 89 13.23 -9.87 -5.81
N GLY A 90 13.04 -11.18 -5.94
CA GLY A 90 13.91 -12.06 -6.73
C GLY A 90 13.89 -11.71 -8.21
N VAL A 91 12.71 -11.52 -8.82
CA VAL A 91 12.58 -11.08 -10.22
C VAL A 91 13.23 -9.71 -10.43
N MET A 92 13.01 -8.76 -9.51
CA MET A 92 13.63 -7.43 -9.59
C MET A 92 15.16 -7.52 -9.48
N GLY A 93 15.68 -8.29 -8.52
CA GLY A 93 17.11 -8.50 -8.34
C GLY A 93 17.76 -9.19 -9.55
N TYR A 94 17.11 -10.21 -10.10
CA TYR A 94 17.58 -10.90 -11.30
C TYR A 94 17.65 -9.97 -12.52
N ARG A 95 16.60 -9.18 -12.77
CA ARG A 95 16.54 -8.22 -13.89
C ARG A 95 17.58 -7.10 -13.76
N ILE A 96 17.88 -6.66 -12.54
CA ILE A 96 18.94 -5.68 -12.29
C ILE A 96 20.31 -6.32 -12.51
N SER A 97 20.54 -7.52 -11.99
CA SER A 97 21.81 -8.26 -12.15
C SER A 97 22.16 -8.53 -13.61
N SER A 98 21.16 -8.86 -14.44
CA SER A 98 21.35 -9.10 -15.88
C SER A 98 21.71 -7.84 -16.69
N VAL A 99 21.66 -6.66 -16.08
CA VAL A 99 21.87 -5.36 -16.74
C VAL A 99 23.09 -4.62 -16.19
N ILE A 100 23.47 -4.90 -14.94
CA ILE A 100 24.69 -4.40 -14.30
C ILE A 100 25.90 -4.84 -15.14
N GLY A 101 26.55 -3.89 -15.82
CA GLY A 101 27.69 -4.15 -16.72
C GLY A 101 27.48 -3.77 -18.18
N THR A 102 26.26 -3.38 -18.59
CA THR A 102 26.00 -2.88 -19.95
C THR A 102 26.21 -1.37 -20.07
N LEU A 103 26.66 -0.88 -21.25
CA LEU A 103 26.90 0.55 -21.51
C LEU A 103 25.65 1.44 -21.28
N ASN A 104 24.45 0.87 -21.42
CA ASN A 104 23.16 1.56 -21.18
C ASN A 104 22.45 1.05 -19.91
N ALA A 105 23.20 0.64 -18.89
CA ALA A 105 22.63 0.08 -17.67
C ALA A 105 21.64 1.03 -16.99
N PHE A 106 21.92 2.34 -16.99
CA PHE A 106 21.06 3.35 -16.35
C PHE A 106 19.65 3.40 -16.97
N GLU A 107 19.55 3.47 -18.29
CA GLU A 107 18.26 3.53 -18.99
C GLU A 107 17.48 2.21 -18.84
N LYS A 108 18.18 1.08 -18.94
CA LYS A 108 17.58 -0.25 -18.76
C LYS A 108 17.06 -0.48 -17.35
N ILE A 109 17.77 -0.01 -16.32
CA ILE A 109 17.32 -0.05 -14.92
C ILE A 109 16.05 0.82 -14.76
N GLY A 110 16.04 2.02 -15.32
CA GLY A 110 14.85 2.87 -15.35
C GLY A 110 13.63 2.17 -15.97
N MET A 111 13.82 1.54 -17.13
CA MET A 111 12.78 0.75 -17.81
C MET A 111 12.26 -0.43 -16.97
N ILE A 112 13.13 -1.12 -16.23
CA ILE A 112 12.73 -2.21 -15.35
C ILE A 112 11.78 -1.68 -14.26
N PHE A 113 12.12 -0.57 -13.62
CA PHE A 113 11.28 0.05 -12.59
C PHE A 113 9.94 0.51 -13.13
N VAL A 114 9.91 1.16 -14.29
CA VAL A 114 8.67 1.57 -14.97
C VAL A 114 7.81 0.36 -15.30
N THR A 115 8.40 -0.68 -15.91
CA THR A 115 7.67 -1.89 -16.32
C THR A 115 7.06 -2.60 -15.11
N ILE A 116 7.81 -2.77 -14.03
CA ILE A 116 7.30 -3.35 -12.78
C ILE A 116 6.19 -2.49 -12.21
N CYS A 117 6.35 -1.15 -12.21
CA CYS A 117 5.33 -0.24 -11.73
C CYS A 117 4.04 -0.33 -12.54
N LEU A 118 4.15 -0.39 -13.87
CA LEU A 118 3.03 -0.51 -14.80
C LEU A 118 2.29 -1.84 -14.60
N VAL A 119 3.01 -2.96 -14.60
CA VAL A 119 2.43 -4.30 -14.42
C VAL A 119 1.74 -4.41 -13.06
N THR A 120 2.41 -3.99 -11.98
CA THR A 120 1.82 -4.06 -10.63
C THR A 120 0.66 -3.09 -10.43
N THR A 121 0.64 -1.95 -11.13
CA THR A 121 -0.49 -1.03 -11.12
C THR A 121 -1.67 -1.58 -11.91
N ALA A 122 -1.44 -2.21 -13.07
CA ALA A 122 -2.48 -2.90 -13.83
C ALA A 122 -3.12 -4.02 -13.00
N ILE A 123 -2.32 -4.87 -12.35
CA ILE A 123 -2.83 -5.92 -11.45
C ILE A 123 -3.62 -5.31 -10.28
N ALA A 124 -3.13 -4.21 -9.69
CA ALA A 124 -3.84 -3.52 -8.62
C ALA A 124 -5.20 -2.97 -9.08
N VAL A 125 -5.30 -2.46 -10.31
CA VAL A 125 -6.55 -1.99 -10.91
C VAL A 125 -7.53 -3.14 -11.11
N LEU A 126 -7.08 -4.25 -11.71
CA LEU A 126 -7.91 -5.44 -11.97
C LEU A 126 -8.43 -6.07 -10.67
N LEU A 127 -7.57 -6.26 -9.67
CA LEU A 127 -7.99 -6.80 -8.38
C LEU A 127 -8.86 -5.80 -7.61
N GLY A 128 -8.58 -4.51 -7.77
CA GLY A 128 -9.33 -3.45 -7.12
C GLY A 128 -10.76 -3.32 -7.66
N SER A 129 -10.96 -3.48 -8.96
CA SER A 129 -12.28 -3.44 -9.60
C SER A 129 -13.12 -4.68 -9.24
N TYR A 130 -12.54 -5.88 -9.28
CA TYR A 130 -13.28 -7.12 -9.00
C TYR A 130 -13.57 -7.35 -7.50
N LEU A 131 -12.64 -6.96 -6.61
CA LEU A 131 -12.76 -7.18 -5.17
C LEU A 131 -12.97 -5.86 -4.41
N SER A 132 -11.93 -5.38 -3.74
CA SER A 132 -11.90 -4.16 -2.95
C SER A 132 -10.76 -3.27 -3.45
N PRO A 133 -10.90 -1.93 -3.43
CA PRO A 133 -9.86 -1.03 -3.95
C PRO A 133 -8.48 -1.24 -3.32
N ARG A 134 -8.42 -1.69 -2.05
CA ARG A 134 -7.16 -1.94 -1.33
C ARG A 134 -6.70 -3.40 -1.32
N THR A 135 -7.23 -4.26 -2.20
CA THR A 135 -6.82 -5.68 -2.28
C THR A 135 -5.32 -5.81 -2.52
N TRP A 136 -4.75 -5.06 -3.46
CA TRP A 136 -3.30 -5.07 -3.72
C TRP A 136 -2.47 -4.72 -2.47
N CYS A 137 -2.95 -3.79 -1.63
CA CYS A 137 -2.24 -3.38 -0.42
C CYS A 137 -2.14 -4.50 0.62
N SER A 138 -2.94 -5.58 0.53
CA SER A 138 -2.88 -6.70 1.48
C SER A 138 -1.68 -7.62 1.26
N PHE A 139 -1.15 -7.72 0.05
CA PHE A 139 0.00 -8.58 -0.28
C PHE A 139 1.13 -7.80 -0.99
N CYS A 140 1.02 -6.48 -1.10
CA CYS A 140 2.05 -5.62 -1.67
C CYS A 140 3.42 -5.85 -1.01
N PRO A 141 4.50 -6.06 -1.78
CA PRO A 141 5.82 -6.35 -1.22
C PRO A 141 6.33 -5.20 -0.33
N MET A 142 6.11 -3.95 -0.73
CA MET A 142 6.49 -2.78 0.08
C MET A 142 5.68 -2.69 1.37
N GLY A 143 4.38 -3.00 1.32
CA GLY A 143 3.55 -3.06 2.52
C GLY A 143 3.98 -4.16 3.50
N THR A 144 4.51 -5.26 2.97
CA THR A 144 5.09 -6.38 3.73
C THR A 144 6.38 -5.96 4.41
N ALA A 145 7.29 -5.34 3.67
CA ALA A 145 8.54 -4.80 4.21
C ALA A 145 8.26 -3.81 5.34
N GLN A 146 7.31 -2.88 5.15
CA GLN A 146 6.94 -1.93 6.21
C GLN A 146 6.34 -2.59 7.44
N ASN A 147 5.54 -3.64 7.25
CA ASN A 147 5.00 -4.41 8.35
C ASN A 147 6.11 -5.12 9.15
N LEU A 148 7.10 -5.67 8.46
CA LEU A 148 8.23 -6.36 9.10
C LEU A 148 9.10 -5.37 9.89
N LEU A 149 9.38 -4.19 9.31
CA LEU A 149 10.25 -3.17 9.92
C LEU A 149 9.59 -2.42 11.08
N GLY A 150 8.28 -2.15 11.02
CA GLY A 150 7.61 -1.25 11.96
C GLY A 150 6.14 -1.54 12.20
N GLY A 151 5.69 -2.77 11.94
CA GLY A 151 4.30 -3.18 12.04
C GLY A 151 3.68 -2.98 13.43
N LYS A 152 4.49 -3.02 14.50
CA LYS A 152 4.05 -2.82 15.90
C LYS A 152 4.13 -1.36 16.38
N ARG A 153 4.70 -0.44 15.60
CA ARG A 153 4.85 0.97 16.00
C ARG A 153 3.56 1.74 15.71
N TYR A 154 3.30 2.85 16.39
CA TYR A 154 2.17 3.77 16.14
C TYR A 154 0.84 3.02 15.92
N GLN A 155 0.46 2.16 16.87
CA GLN A 155 -0.76 1.36 16.82
C GLN A 155 -1.99 2.18 17.16
N LEU A 156 -3.13 1.76 16.63
CA LEU A 156 -4.42 2.29 17.03
C LEU A 156 -4.77 1.78 18.44
N GLN A 157 -4.98 2.70 19.37
CA GLN A 157 -5.44 2.42 20.72
C GLN A 157 -6.96 2.49 20.78
N LEU A 158 -7.58 1.54 21.48
CA LEU A 158 -9.02 1.45 21.71
C LEU A 158 -9.30 1.59 23.21
N GLU A 159 -10.01 2.65 23.59
CA GLU A 159 -10.55 2.82 24.93
C GLU A 159 -11.83 1.99 25.06
N LYS A 160 -11.75 0.81 25.70
CA LYS A 160 -12.86 -0.16 25.79
C LYS A 160 -14.08 0.46 26.49
N ASP A 161 -13.87 1.31 27.49
CA ASP A 161 -14.94 1.93 28.28
C ASP A 161 -15.81 2.91 27.48
N LYS A 162 -15.22 3.55 26.46
CA LYS A 162 -15.95 4.47 25.56
C LYS A 162 -16.56 3.75 24.35
N CYS A 163 -16.17 2.49 24.11
CA CYS A 163 -16.56 1.77 22.90
C CYS A 163 -17.95 1.15 23.04
N ILE A 164 -18.93 1.72 22.33
CA ILE A 164 -20.30 1.18 22.25
C ILE A 164 -20.47 0.05 21.21
N SER A 165 -19.38 -0.55 20.71
CA SER A 165 -19.40 -1.67 19.74
C SER A 165 -20.28 -1.47 18.49
N CYS A 166 -20.45 -0.22 18.02
CA CYS A 166 -21.32 0.12 16.88
C CYS A 166 -20.81 -0.36 15.50
N LYS A 167 -19.59 -0.91 15.42
CA LYS A 167 -18.92 -1.42 14.20
C LYS A 167 -18.78 -0.44 13.03
N LYS A 168 -19.06 0.87 13.22
CA LYS A 168 -18.85 1.91 12.19
C LYS A 168 -17.40 1.97 11.72
N CYS A 169 -16.45 1.81 12.64
CA CYS A 169 -15.01 1.78 12.37
C CYS A 169 -14.60 0.64 11.42
N GLU A 170 -15.25 -0.53 11.49
CA GLU A 170 -14.96 -1.67 10.60
C GLU A 170 -15.52 -1.43 9.20
N LYS A 171 -16.71 -0.82 9.10
CA LYS A 171 -17.35 -0.48 7.82
C LYS A 171 -16.54 0.50 6.99
N VAL A 172 -15.92 1.50 7.64
CA VAL A 172 -15.09 2.51 6.94
C VAL A 172 -13.63 2.07 6.71
N CYS A 173 -13.22 0.93 7.28
CA CYS A 173 -11.84 0.48 7.18
C CYS A 173 -11.56 0.01 5.74
N PRO A 174 -10.65 0.66 5.00
CA PRO A 174 -10.37 0.27 3.61
C PRO A 174 -9.67 -1.10 3.52
N MET A 175 -8.95 -1.46 4.58
CA MET A 175 -8.33 -2.79 4.76
C MET A 175 -9.31 -3.81 5.36
N GLN A 176 -10.58 -3.46 5.58
CA GLN A 176 -11.62 -4.34 6.14
C GLN A 176 -11.12 -5.15 7.35
N LEU A 177 -10.52 -4.47 8.31
CA LEU A 177 -9.97 -5.05 9.54
C LEU A 177 -11.04 -5.03 10.63
N LYS A 178 -11.01 -6.03 11.52
CA LYS A 178 -11.86 -6.05 12.73
C LYS A 178 -11.28 -5.11 13.78
N VAL A 179 -11.64 -3.82 13.71
CA VAL A 179 -11.06 -2.73 14.51
C VAL A 179 -11.23 -2.94 16.01
N CYS A 180 -12.34 -3.53 16.45
CA CYS A 180 -12.65 -3.66 17.89
C CYS A 180 -12.08 -4.92 18.57
N GLN A 181 -11.59 -5.91 17.81
CA GLN A 181 -11.28 -7.24 18.36
C GLN A 181 -9.80 -7.49 18.68
N ILE A 182 -8.87 -6.79 18.01
CA ILE A 182 -7.44 -7.10 18.09
C ILE A 182 -6.67 -5.84 18.47
N GLU A 183 -5.85 -5.89 19.52
CA GLU A 183 -5.05 -4.73 19.96
C GLU A 183 -3.96 -4.39 18.94
N THR A 184 -3.24 -5.38 18.42
CA THR A 184 -2.20 -5.16 17.40
C THR A 184 -2.68 -5.57 16.02
N LYS A 185 -2.67 -4.61 15.08
CA LYS A 185 -3.12 -4.83 13.71
C LYS A 185 -1.97 -4.55 12.74
N PRO A 186 -1.14 -5.56 12.43
CA PRO A 186 0.01 -5.38 11.53
C PRO A 186 -0.41 -4.86 10.13
N ASP A 187 -1.64 -5.18 9.71
CA ASP A 187 -2.18 -4.73 8.43
C ASP A 187 -2.82 -3.34 8.44
N CYS A 188 -2.84 -2.67 9.60
CA CYS A 188 -3.35 -1.31 9.70
C CYS A 188 -2.42 -0.34 8.96
N ILE A 189 -2.96 0.33 7.93
CA ILE A 189 -2.27 1.37 7.17
C ILE A 189 -2.32 2.76 7.84
N LYS A 190 -2.91 2.85 9.04
CA LYS A 190 -2.93 4.07 9.88
C LYS A 190 -3.46 5.30 9.16
N CYS A 191 -4.52 5.10 8.37
CA CYS A 191 -5.18 6.14 7.57
C CYS A 191 -6.15 7.01 8.38
N GLY A 192 -6.53 6.61 9.60
CA GLY A 192 -7.35 7.45 10.47
C GLY A 192 -8.86 7.45 10.26
N ARG A 193 -9.37 6.83 9.19
CA ARG A 193 -10.81 6.83 8.89
C ARG A 193 -11.69 6.30 10.04
N CYS A 194 -11.18 5.34 10.79
CA CYS A 194 -11.88 4.78 11.95
C CYS A 194 -12.00 5.77 13.12
N VAL A 195 -10.98 6.62 13.32
CA VAL A 195 -10.98 7.67 14.34
C VAL A 195 -11.98 8.75 13.97
N SER A 196 -11.97 9.21 12.71
CA SER A 196 -12.84 10.30 12.25
C SER A 196 -14.34 9.98 12.25
N VAL A 197 -14.73 8.70 12.24
CA VAL A 197 -16.15 8.27 12.23
C VAL A 197 -16.64 7.81 13.61
N CYS A 198 -15.75 7.75 14.61
CA CYS A 198 -16.11 7.24 15.93
C CYS A 198 -17.01 8.26 16.65
N PRO A 199 -18.26 7.92 17.03
CA PRO A 199 -19.16 8.87 17.68
C PRO A 199 -18.83 9.14 19.16
N LYS A 200 -17.90 8.39 19.74
CA LYS A 200 -17.52 8.44 21.16
C LYS A 200 -16.03 8.68 21.37
N ASP A 201 -15.30 9.00 20.30
CA ASP A 201 -13.84 9.22 20.32
C ASP A 201 -13.04 8.14 21.06
N ALA A 202 -13.50 6.89 20.97
CA ALA A 202 -12.91 5.74 21.65
C ALA A 202 -11.61 5.24 20.97
N LEU A 203 -11.19 5.85 19.86
CA LEU A 203 -10.09 5.41 19.02
C LEU A 203 -9.04 6.51 18.86
N LYS A 204 -7.77 6.21 19.15
CA LYS A 204 -6.64 7.17 19.06
C LYS A 204 -5.39 6.51 18.46
N PHE A 205 -4.45 7.32 17.96
CA PHE A 205 -3.15 6.87 17.44
C PHE A 205 -2.01 7.52 18.20
#